data_AF-A0A3D1PGF6-F1
#
_entry.id   AF-A0A3D1PGF6-F1
#
_cell.length_a   1.000
_cell.length_b   1.000
_cell.length_c   1.000
_cell.angle_alpha   90.00
_cell.angle_beta   90.00
_cell.angle_gamma   90.00
#
_symmetry.space_group_name_H-M   'P 1'
#
loop_
_entity.id
_entity.type
_entity.pdbx_description
1 polymer ?
#
loop_
_entity_poly.entity_id
_entity_poly.type
_entity_poly.pdbx_seq_one_letter_code
_entity_poly.pdbx_strand_id
1 'polypeptide(L)' 'MKTLNPVADEVQETLDRLTDQVAAESLPEVVELLNIKAPALGQEIESSFQSCTWWDGDYYCQDENWRWHSVDLTQ' A
#
# COMPACT_ATOMS: atom_id res chain seq x y z
N MET A 1 -8.19 -16.10 0.03
CA MET A 1 -7.95 -15.17 1.16
C MET A 1 -7.02 -14.12 0.61
N LYS A 2 -7.40 -12.84 0.68
CA LYS A 2 -6.54 -11.73 0.25
C LYS A 2 -5.54 -11.50 1.38
N THR A 3 -4.25 -11.41 1.07
CA THR A 3 -3.22 -11.43 2.11
C THR A 3 -2.43 -10.14 2.05
N LEU A 4 -2.75 -9.23 2.98
CA LEU A 4 -1.89 -8.11 3.33
C LEU A 4 -0.75 -8.68 4.16
N ASN A 5 0.43 -8.77 3.56
CA ASN A 5 1.60 -9.32 4.26
C ASN A 5 2.48 -8.16 4.72
N PRO A 6 2.86 -8.12 6.00
CA PRO A 6 3.85 -7.16 6.47
C PRO A 6 5.16 -7.40 5.72
N VAL A 7 5.76 -6.33 5.23
CA VAL A 7 7.06 -6.40 4.53
C VAL A 7 8.20 -6.62 5.52
N ALA A 8 9.34 -7.12 5.03
CA ALA A 8 10.55 -7.24 5.83
C ALA A 8 11.10 -5.86 6.23
N ASP A 9 11.85 -5.78 7.34
CA ASP A 9 12.38 -4.53 7.88
C ASP A 9 13.19 -3.72 6.85
N GLU A 10 13.98 -4.38 6.00
CA GLU A 10 14.77 -3.75 4.93
C GLU A 10 13.88 -3.01 3.91
N VAL A 11 12.73 -3.62 3.58
CA VAL A 11 11.75 -3.03 2.66
C VAL A 11 10.98 -1.91 3.37
N GLN A 12 10.65 -2.05 4.65
CA GLN A 12 10.04 -0.95 5.43
C GLN A 12 10.90 0.30 5.38
N GLU A 13 12.20 0.21 5.70
CA GLU A 13 13.09 1.37 5.70
C GLU A 13 13.19 2.03 4.32
N THR A 14 13.12 1.22 3.25
CA THR A 14 13.14 1.71 1.87
C THR A 14 11.85 2.47 1.53
N LEU A 15 10.70 1.92 1.88
CA LEU A 15 9.38 2.53 1.64
C LEU A 15 9.17 3.79 2.47
N ASP A 16 9.61 3.82 3.72
CA ASP A 16 9.60 5.03 4.56
C ASP A 16 10.43 6.14 3.92
N ARG A 17 11.64 5.83 3.44
CA ARG A 17 12.49 6.79 2.73
C ARG A 17 11.86 7.27 1.42
N LEU A 18 11.20 6.39 0.68
CA LEU A 18 10.54 6.77 -0.58
C LEU A 18 9.35 7.68 -0.32
N THR A 19 8.57 7.39 0.71
CA THR A 19 7.39 8.20 1.08
C THR A 19 7.77 9.59 1.62
N ASP A 20 8.95 9.72 2.23
CA ASP A 20 9.51 11.01 2.64
C ASP A 20 10.10 11.82 1.47
N GLN A 21 10.68 11.14 0.46
CA GLN A 21 11.34 11.76 -0.69
C GLN A 21 10.40 12.09 -1.85
N VAL A 22 9.45 11.19 -2.12
CA VAL A 22 8.39 11.34 -3.09
C VAL A 22 7.18 11.69 -2.25
N ALA A 23 6.61 12.88 -2.41
CA ALA A 23 5.34 13.20 -1.76
C ALA A 23 4.40 12.03 -2.02
N ALA A 24 4.06 11.27 -0.97
CA ALA A 24 3.40 9.97 -1.05
C ALA A 24 2.39 10.00 -2.19
N GLU A 25 2.46 9.05 -3.14
CA GLU A 25 1.40 8.92 -4.13
C GLU A 25 0.09 8.94 -3.36
N SER A 26 -0.78 9.87 -3.74
CA SER A 26 -1.93 10.17 -2.90
C SER A 26 -2.72 8.88 -2.77
N LEU A 27 -2.81 8.34 -1.55
CA LEU A 27 -3.66 7.21 -1.17
C LEU A 27 -4.94 7.10 -2.03
N PRO A 28 -5.71 8.20 -2.28
CA PRO A 28 -6.89 8.15 -3.14
C PRO A 28 -6.65 7.63 -4.56
N GLU A 29 -5.51 7.92 -5.19
CA GLU A 29 -5.20 7.50 -6.55
C GLU A 29 -4.94 5.98 -6.61
N VAL A 30 -4.19 5.46 -5.64
CA VAL A 30 -3.97 4.02 -5.48
C VAL A 30 -5.31 3.32 -5.18
N VAL A 31 -6.08 3.84 -4.23
CA VAL A 31 -7.41 3.29 -3.86
C VAL A 31 -8.38 3.31 -5.04
N GLU A 32 -8.38 4.36 -5.87
CA GLU A 32 -9.23 4.44 -7.07
C GLU A 32 -8.87 3.35 -8.09
N LEU A 33 -7.58 3.19 -8.38
CA LEU A 33 -7.08 2.13 -9.27
C LEU A 33 -7.43 0.73 -8.75
N LEU A 34 -7.26 0.54 -7.43
CA LEU A 34 -7.62 -0.69 -6.75
C LEU A 34 -9.13 -0.91 -6.74
N ASN A 35 -9.94 0.12 -6.61
CA ASN A 35 -11.39 -0.01 -6.63
C ASN A 35 -11.91 -0.48 -8.00
N ILE A 36 -11.23 -0.12 -9.09
CA ILE A 36 -11.57 -0.57 -10.45
C ILE A 36 -11.27 -2.06 -10.64
N LYS A 37 -10.11 -2.53 -10.17
CA LYS A 37 -9.66 -3.92 -10.37
C LYS A 37 -10.17 -4.88 -9.29
N ALA A 38 -10.21 -4.41 -8.05
CA ALA A 38 -10.49 -5.17 -6.84
C ALA A 38 -11.21 -4.29 -5.79
N PRO A 39 -12.51 -3.97 -5.97
CA PRO A 39 -13.27 -3.04 -5.12
C PRO A 39 -13.27 -3.41 -3.63
N ALA A 40 -13.30 -4.71 -3.31
CA ALA A 40 -13.23 -5.15 -1.93
C ALA A 40 -11.86 -4.92 -1.28
N LEU A 41 -10.77 -4.84 -2.06
CA LEU A 41 -9.42 -4.56 -1.55
C LEU A 41 -9.20 -3.05 -1.44
N GLY A 42 -9.70 -2.26 -2.40
CA GLY A 42 -9.70 -0.80 -2.33
C GLY A 42 -10.40 -0.28 -1.07
N GLN A 43 -11.58 -0.81 -0.73
CA GLN A 43 -12.28 -0.47 0.52
C GLN A 43 -11.50 -0.88 1.79
N GLU A 44 -10.88 -2.06 1.79
CA GLU A 44 -10.09 -2.52 2.94
C GLU A 44 -8.87 -1.62 3.17
N ILE A 45 -8.23 -1.19 2.08
CA ILE A 45 -7.09 -0.27 2.11
C ILE A 45 -7.53 1.11 2.59
N GLU A 46 -8.60 1.65 2.01
CA GLU A 46 -9.17 2.95 2.42
C GLU A 46 -9.56 2.98 3.90
N SER A 47 -10.03 1.85 4.45
CA SER A 47 -10.48 1.78 5.84
C SER A 47 -9.36 1.44 6.85
N SER A 48 -8.26 0.81 6.42
CA SER A 48 -7.24 0.26 7.34
C SER A 48 -5.86 0.89 7.16
N PHE A 49 -5.64 1.68 6.12
CA PHE A 49 -4.35 2.23 5.75
C PHE A 49 -4.42 3.74 5.56
N GLN A 50 -3.31 4.42 5.87
CA GLN A 50 -3.24 5.89 5.86
C GLN A 50 -2.50 6.42 4.64
N SER A 51 -1.54 5.64 4.13
CA SER A 51 -0.71 6.01 2.97
C SER A 51 -0.50 4.78 2.09
N CYS A 52 -0.34 4.97 0.79
CA CYS A 52 0.13 3.93 -0.11
C CYS A 52 1.22 4.50 -1.03
N THR A 53 2.09 3.62 -1.52
CA THR A 53 3.14 3.95 -2.46
C THR A 53 3.33 2.80 -3.44
N TRP A 54 3.67 3.11 -4.68
CA TRP A 54 4.08 2.11 -5.64
C TRP A 54 5.60 1.96 -5.65
N TRP A 55 6.08 0.73 -5.45
CA TRP A 55 7.50 0.43 -5.46
C TRP A 55 7.76 -0.92 -6.11
N ASP A 56 8.82 -1.01 -6.90
CA ASP A 56 9.29 -2.24 -7.56
C ASP A 56 8.22 -3.04 -8.34
N GLY A 57 7.16 -2.39 -8.82
CA GLY A 57 6.08 -3.05 -9.55
C GLY A 57 4.82 -3.36 -8.73
N ASP A 58 4.92 -3.30 -7.40
CA ASP A 58 3.83 -3.62 -6.48
C ASP A 58 3.36 -2.38 -5.69
N TYR A 59 2.12 -2.45 -5.20
CA TYR A 59 1.60 -1.44 -4.29
C TYR A 59 1.86 -1.84 -2.85
N TYR A 60 2.32 -0.88 -2.05
CA TYR A 60 2.52 -1.02 -0.62
C TYR A 60 1.68 0.00 0.11
N CYS A 61 1.02 -0.42 1.19
CA CYS A 61 0.21 0.47 2.01
C CYS A 61 0.66 0.45 3.46
N GLN A 62 0.70 1.62 4.07
CA GLN A 62 1.11 1.82 5.45
C GLN A 62 -0.10 1.87 6.37
N ASP A 63 -0.13 0.99 7.36
CA ASP A 63 -1.18 0.98 8.37
C ASP A 63 -0.93 2.03 9.47
N GLU A 64 -1.88 2.14 10.40
CA GLU A 64 -1.87 3.10 11.50
C GLU A 64 -0.65 3.01 12.43
N ASN A 65 0.01 1.85 12.44
CA ASN A 65 1.22 1.57 13.20
C ASN A 65 2.51 1.80 12.40
N TRP A 66 2.43 2.53 11.28
CA TRP A 66 3.57 2.83 10.41
C TRP A 66 4.22 1.58 9.81
N ARG A 67 3.47 0.49 9.64
CA ARG A 67 3.99 -0.71 8.97
C ARG A 67 3.48 -0.81 7.56
N TRP A 68 4.39 -1.14 6.67
CA TRP A 68 4.11 -1.34 5.27
C TRP A 68 3.66 -2.77 5.01
N HIS A 69 2.61 -2.90 4.20
CA HIS A 69 2.07 -4.17 3.74
C HIS A 69 2.04 -4.18 2.23
N SER A 70 2.48 -5.29 1.63
CA SER A 70 2.37 -5.49 0.19
C SER A 70 0.92 -5.81 -0.17
N VAL A 71 0.41 -5.13 -1.19
CA VAL A 71 -0.92 -5.35 -1.75
C VAL A 71 -0.82 -6.30 -2.92
N ASP A 72 -1.19 -7.56 -2.69
CA ASP A 72 -1.21 -8.57 -3.75
C ASP A 72 -2.50 -8.46 -4.59
N LEU A 73 -2.35 -8.13 -5.87
CA LEU A 73 -3.45 -8.00 -6.85
C LEU A 73 -3.66 -9.25 -7.71
N THR A 74 -2.90 -10.31 -7.45
CA THR A 74 -2.93 -11.54 -8.25
C THR A 74 -4.07 -12.45 -7.77
N GLN A 75 -5.27 -12.22 -8.31
CA GLN A 75 -6.30 -13.26 -8.42
C GLN A 75 -6.98 -13.23 -9.79
#